data_AF-A0A8R7TGE2-F1
#
_entry.id   AF-A0A8R7TGE2-F1
#
_cell.length_a   1.000
_cell.length_b   1.000
_cell.length_c   1.000
_cell.angle_alpha   90.00
_cell.angle_beta   90.00
_cell.angle_gamma   90.00
#
_symmetry.space_group_name_H-M   'P 1'
#
loop_
_entity.id
_entity.type
_entity.pdbx_description
1 polymer ?
#
loop_
_entity_poly.entity_id
_entity_poly.type
_entity_poly.pdbx_seq_one_letter_code
_entity_poly.pdbx_strand_id
1 'polypeptide(L)'
;MYALAANDGGIQYLSGYSEPGPLALEIAEIPQLDGFGLLFRAGDILIVDLRDPKDICCTIRISMTGSLVGEQISVEDSCRGLDVDDDVAACALLELRDSGNNIMMDDSYMAIDGADNPGSMKSRVICSWSWEPDAVRGQPRLIFCLDDGEFHILEFNWDTEGLKVLPERVHRGLPCKPLLWMDRGMIAGFVEMGDGMILHLEHGRLVHRSTVQNVGPILDLAIADYHGEKQDQLFSCCGMCPEGSLRVIRNGVNVEKLLRTEPIYQGVTGLWTLRMKKTDTYHSFLVLAFVEETRILSVGLSFKDISDAVGFQTEVCTLACGLIADGLLVQIHSK
;
A
#
# COMPACT_ATOMS: atom_id res chain seq x y z
N MET A 1 39.67 4.24 -36.33
CA MET A 1 39.87 5.67 -36.65
C MET A 1 38.86 6.01 -37.74
N TYR A 2 37.65 6.43 -37.35
CA TYR A 2 36.65 6.98 -38.27
C TYR A 2 36.38 8.40 -37.83
N ALA A 3 36.56 9.33 -38.76
CA ALA A 3 36.41 10.75 -38.54
C ALA A 3 34.94 11.06 -38.21
N LEU A 4 34.70 11.58 -37.01
CA LEU A 4 33.47 12.30 -36.70
C LEU A 4 33.45 13.56 -37.59
N ALA A 5 32.56 13.58 -38.58
CA ALA A 5 32.26 14.77 -39.34
C ALA A 5 31.76 15.88 -38.39
N ALA A 6 32.10 17.12 -38.71
CA ALA A 6 31.74 18.30 -37.93
C ALA A 6 30.22 18.33 -37.67
N ASN A 7 29.87 18.37 -36.38
CA ASN A 7 28.50 18.28 -35.90
C ASN A 7 27.79 19.61 -36.14
N ASP A 8 27.02 19.71 -37.22
CA ASP A 8 26.23 20.88 -37.58
C ASP A 8 24.90 20.92 -36.79
N GLY A 9 24.94 20.66 -35.47
CA GLY A 9 23.83 20.78 -34.50
C GLY A 9 22.50 20.06 -34.82
N GLY A 10 22.39 19.37 -35.95
CA GLY A 10 21.16 18.82 -36.50
C GLY A 10 20.95 17.37 -36.09
N ILE A 11 19.69 17.00 -35.89
CA ILE A 11 19.29 15.61 -35.66
C ILE A 11 19.56 14.83 -36.96
N GLN A 12 20.47 13.86 -36.90
CA GLN A 12 20.77 12.97 -38.02
C GLN A 12 20.11 11.61 -37.80
N TYR A 13 19.35 11.16 -38.81
CA TYR A 13 18.84 9.80 -38.85
C TYR A 13 19.98 8.82 -39.13
N LEU A 14 20.18 7.85 -38.24
CA LEU A 14 21.22 6.82 -38.38
C LEU A 14 20.66 5.55 -39.05
N SER A 15 19.54 5.04 -38.55
CA SER A 15 18.94 3.78 -38.99
C SER A 15 17.54 3.59 -38.42
N GLY A 16 16.85 2.52 -38.85
CA GLY A 16 15.54 2.14 -38.36
C GLY A 16 15.46 0.63 -38.21
N TYR A 17 14.84 0.17 -37.13
CA TYR A 17 14.53 -1.22 -36.88
C TYR A 17 13.04 -1.43 -37.07
N SER A 18 12.66 -2.47 -37.82
CA SER A 18 11.27 -2.85 -38.04
C SER A 18 11.15 -4.35 -37.94
N GLU A 19 10.27 -4.81 -37.06
CA GLU A 19 9.99 -6.22 -36.86
C GLU A 19 8.46 -6.41 -36.86
N PRO A 20 7.92 -7.41 -37.58
CA PRO A 20 6.50 -7.72 -37.51
C PRO A 20 6.16 -8.17 -36.08
N GLY A 21 5.06 -7.64 -35.52
CA GLY A 21 4.65 -8.01 -34.19
C GLY A 21 3.56 -7.12 -33.62
N PRO A 22 3.27 -7.27 -32.31
CA PRO A 22 2.31 -6.44 -31.60
C PRO A 22 2.73 -4.97 -31.55
N LEU A 23 1.77 -4.11 -31.20
CA LEU A 23 2.00 -2.67 -31.05
C LEU A 23 3.10 -2.39 -30.03
N ALA A 24 4.12 -1.63 -30.42
CA ALA A 24 5.11 -1.07 -29.51
C ALA A 24 4.50 0.08 -28.72
N LEU A 25 4.71 0.04 -27.40
CA LEU A 25 4.10 0.97 -26.46
C LEU A 25 5.15 1.92 -25.90
N GLU A 26 6.24 1.36 -25.37
CA GLU A 26 7.28 2.12 -24.70
C GLU A 26 8.67 1.51 -24.93
N ILE A 27 9.70 2.34 -24.81
CA ILE A 27 11.09 1.93 -24.84
C ILE A 27 11.79 2.42 -23.58
N ALA A 28 12.66 1.58 -23.01
CA ALA A 28 13.48 1.93 -21.86
C ALA A 28 14.93 1.50 -22.09
N GLU A 29 15.89 2.26 -21.57
CA GLU A 29 17.27 1.79 -21.46
C GLU A 29 17.39 0.71 -20.38
N ILE A 30 18.37 -0.18 -20.52
CA ILE A 30 18.72 -1.11 -19.44
C ILE A 30 19.92 -0.54 -18.70
N PRO A 31 19.78 -0.17 -17.41
CA PRO A 31 20.89 0.34 -16.63
C PRO A 31 22.07 -0.61 -16.67
N GLN A 32 23.29 -0.06 -16.83
CA GLN A 32 24.56 -0.81 -16.84
C GLN A 32 24.79 -1.74 -18.05
N LEU A 33 23.84 -1.82 -18.99
CA LEU A 33 24.02 -2.54 -20.25
C LEU A 33 24.03 -1.54 -21.42
N ASP A 34 25.19 -0.91 -21.63
CA ASP A 34 25.38 0.09 -22.67
C ASP A 34 25.01 -0.46 -24.06
N GLY A 35 24.10 0.26 -24.72
CA GLY A 35 23.63 -0.09 -26.06
C GLY A 35 22.60 -1.22 -26.09
N PHE A 36 22.01 -1.62 -24.96
CA PHE A 36 20.80 -2.45 -24.95
C PHE A 36 19.57 -1.66 -24.53
N GLY A 37 18.41 -1.98 -25.11
CA GLY A 37 17.13 -1.39 -24.76
C GLY A 37 16.01 -2.42 -24.60
N LEU A 38 15.05 -2.10 -23.75
CA LEU A 38 13.78 -2.80 -23.63
C LEU A 38 12.73 -2.13 -24.51
N LEU A 39 12.06 -2.92 -25.33
CA LEU A 39 10.87 -2.50 -26.06
C LEU A 39 9.66 -3.24 -25.50
N PHE A 40 8.79 -2.50 -24.82
CA PHE A 40 7.52 -3.01 -24.31
C PHE A 40 6.48 -2.99 -25.43
N ARG A 41 5.90 -4.15 -25.72
CA ARG A 41 4.82 -4.30 -26.71
C ARG A 41 3.59 -4.93 -26.07
N ALA A 42 2.46 -4.86 -26.76
CA ALA A 42 1.27 -5.57 -26.33
C ALA A 42 1.52 -7.09 -26.34
N GLY A 43 1.67 -7.70 -25.17
CA GLY A 43 1.81 -9.14 -24.97
C GLY A 43 3.25 -9.67 -24.84
N ASP A 44 4.28 -8.87 -25.14
CA ASP A 44 5.68 -9.28 -24.96
C ASP A 44 6.66 -8.11 -24.72
N ILE A 45 7.85 -8.46 -24.25
CA ILE A 45 8.99 -7.54 -24.08
C ILE A 45 10.12 -8.02 -24.98
N LEU A 46 10.70 -7.11 -25.76
CA LEU A 46 11.92 -7.37 -26.51
C LEU A 46 13.12 -6.72 -25.86
N ILE A 47 14.25 -7.42 -25.87
CA ILE A 47 15.57 -6.85 -25.59
C ILE A 47 16.26 -6.64 -26.93
N VAL A 48 16.56 -5.38 -27.24
CA VAL A 48 17.12 -4.98 -28.52
C VAL A 48 18.58 -4.57 -28.30
N ASP A 49 19.47 -5.11 -29.13
CA ASP A 49 20.86 -4.67 -29.22
C ASP A 49 20.96 -3.49 -30.19
N LEU A 50 21.41 -2.35 -29.65
CA LEU A 50 21.54 -1.06 -30.30
C LEU A 50 23.02 -0.61 -30.38
N ARG A 51 23.98 -1.49 -30.06
CA ARG A 51 25.41 -1.15 -30.02
C ARG A 51 25.97 -0.80 -31.40
N ASP A 52 25.49 -1.45 -32.45
CA ASP A 52 25.74 -1.05 -33.83
C ASP A 52 24.44 -0.49 -34.44
N PRO A 53 24.36 0.83 -34.72
CA PRO A 53 23.16 1.40 -35.30
C PRO A 53 22.84 0.81 -36.68
N LYS A 54 23.80 0.22 -37.40
CA LYS A 54 23.55 -0.39 -38.72
C LYS A 54 23.04 -1.83 -38.64
N ASP A 55 23.17 -2.48 -37.48
CA ASP A 55 22.83 -3.89 -37.26
C ASP A 55 22.02 -4.05 -35.97
N ILE A 56 20.89 -3.35 -35.90
CA ILE A 56 19.96 -3.45 -34.77
C ILE A 56 19.24 -4.80 -34.83
N CYS A 57 19.24 -5.54 -33.72
CA CYS A 57 18.56 -6.83 -33.65
C CYS A 57 17.90 -7.10 -32.29
N CYS A 58 16.80 -7.84 -32.29
CA CYS A 58 16.22 -8.40 -31.08
C CYS A 58 17.06 -9.60 -30.62
N THR A 59 17.55 -9.56 -29.38
CA THR A 59 18.35 -10.62 -28.77
C THR A 59 17.52 -11.58 -27.93
N ILE A 60 16.54 -11.07 -27.18
CA ILE A 60 15.68 -11.85 -26.28
C ILE A 60 14.23 -11.38 -26.43
N ARG A 61 13.29 -12.33 -26.45
CA ARG A 61 11.86 -12.08 -26.42
C ARG A 61 11.24 -12.76 -25.21
N ILE A 62 10.49 -12.00 -24.41
CA ILE A 62 9.80 -12.47 -23.21
C ILE A 62 8.29 -12.40 -23.47
N SER A 63 7.65 -13.55 -23.65
CA SER A 63 6.19 -13.62 -23.89
C SER A 63 5.40 -13.57 -22.58
N MET A 64 4.33 -12.78 -22.55
CA MET A 64 3.42 -12.65 -21.39
C MET A 64 2.14 -13.49 -21.54
N THR A 65 2.17 -14.50 -22.42
CA THR A 65 1.05 -15.42 -22.64
C THR A 65 1.04 -16.52 -21.57
N GLY A 66 0.41 -16.28 -20.42
CA GLY A 66 0.38 -17.22 -19.29
C GLY A 66 -0.97 -17.35 -18.55
N SER A 67 -1.65 -18.48 -18.77
CA SER A 67 -2.80 -19.12 -18.07
C SER A 67 -3.92 -18.28 -17.44
N LEU A 68 -5.10 -18.34 -18.07
CA LEU A 68 -6.42 -18.06 -17.49
C LEU A 68 -6.84 -19.22 -16.58
N VAL A 69 -6.64 -19.10 -15.27
CA VAL A 69 -7.48 -19.80 -14.28
C VAL A 69 -7.75 -18.79 -13.16
N GLY A 70 -9.03 -18.45 -12.98
CA GLY A 70 -9.47 -17.47 -12.00
C GLY A 70 -9.09 -17.90 -10.58
N GLU A 71 -8.20 -17.13 -9.96
CA GLU A 71 -8.20 -16.98 -8.51
C GLU A 71 -8.97 -15.70 -8.22
N GLN A 72 -10.06 -15.86 -7.45
CA GLN A 72 -10.89 -14.76 -6.98
C GLN A 72 -10.00 -13.71 -6.32
N ILE A 73 -10.24 -12.44 -6.65
CA ILE A 73 -9.66 -11.30 -5.94
C ILE A 73 -10.17 -11.38 -4.50
N SER A 74 -9.36 -11.93 -3.59
CA SER A 74 -9.61 -11.78 -2.16
C SER A 74 -9.18 -10.37 -1.79
N VAL A 75 -10.11 -9.42 -1.86
CA VAL A 75 -9.97 -8.18 -1.09
C VAL A 75 -9.95 -8.62 0.37
N GLU A 76 -8.78 -8.65 1.01
CA GLU A 76 -8.72 -8.80 2.46
C GLU A 76 -9.41 -7.57 3.05
N ASP A 77 -10.60 -7.78 3.62
CA ASP A 77 -11.29 -6.79 4.43
C ASP A 77 -10.41 -6.44 5.63
N SER A 78 -9.60 -5.39 5.50
CA SER A 78 -8.92 -4.77 6.63
C SER A 78 -9.90 -3.83 7.37
N CYS A 79 -11.04 -4.37 7.80
CA CYS A 79 -11.89 -3.72 8.80
C CYS A 79 -11.51 -4.24 10.19
N ARG A 80 -10.27 -3.97 10.64
CA ARG A 80 -9.91 -4.19 12.05
C ARG A 80 -10.41 -3.02 12.88
N GLY A 81 -11.59 -3.20 13.46
CA GLY A 81 -12.05 -2.44 14.62
C GLY A 81 -12.97 -1.28 14.29
N LEU A 82 -14.22 -1.59 13.93
CA LEU A 82 -15.33 -0.68 14.14
C LEU A 82 -16.08 -1.13 15.40
N ASP A 83 -16.46 -0.15 16.23
CA ASP A 83 -17.19 -0.38 17.48
C ASP A 83 -18.59 -0.96 17.18
N VAL A 84 -19.17 -1.65 18.17
CA VAL A 84 -20.41 -2.45 18.10
C VAL A 84 -21.66 -1.65 17.64
N ASP A 85 -21.57 -0.32 17.49
CA ASP A 85 -22.65 0.52 16.96
C ASP A 85 -22.58 0.72 15.42
N ASP A 86 -21.51 0.32 14.74
CA ASP A 86 -21.35 0.41 13.27
C ASP A 86 -21.91 -0.82 12.51
N ASP A 87 -22.39 -1.83 13.23
CA ASP A 87 -22.94 -3.06 12.64
C ASP A 87 -24.15 -2.78 11.71
N VAL A 88 -24.93 -1.72 11.98
CA VAL A 88 -26.10 -1.37 11.15
C VAL A 88 -25.67 -0.82 9.78
N ALA A 89 -24.59 -0.03 9.74
CA ALA A 89 -24.07 0.51 8.49
C ALA A 89 -23.37 -0.57 7.66
N ALA A 90 -22.64 -1.49 8.30
CA ALA A 90 -22.03 -2.64 7.65
C ALA A 90 -23.10 -3.59 7.07
N CYS A 91 -24.19 -3.86 7.82
CA CYS A 91 -25.31 -4.65 7.31
C CYS A 91 -25.99 -4.02 6.09
N ALA A 92 -26.21 -2.70 6.10
CA ALA A 92 -26.84 -1.99 4.98
C ALA A 92 -25.96 -2.00 3.71
N LEU A 93 -24.63 -1.94 3.86
CA LEU A 93 -23.68 -2.04 2.74
C LEU A 93 -23.60 -3.46 2.16
N LEU A 94 -23.72 -4.49 3.00
CA LEU A 94 -23.78 -5.89 2.54
C LEU A 94 -25.09 -6.19 1.79
N GLU A 95 -26.22 -5.62 2.22
CA GLU A 95 -27.50 -5.73 1.50
C GLU A 95 -27.45 -5.02 0.13
N LEU A 96 -26.74 -3.88 0.02
CA LEU A 96 -26.47 -3.22 -1.26
C LEU A 96 -25.62 -4.10 -2.19
N ARG A 97 -24.58 -4.77 -1.66
CA ARG A 97 -23.72 -5.70 -2.42
C ARG A 97 -24.50 -6.92 -2.93
N ASP A 98 -25.37 -7.51 -2.12
CA ASP A 98 -26.21 -8.64 -2.54
C ASP A 98 -27.32 -8.21 -3.51
N SER A 99 -27.81 -6.97 -3.43
CA SER A 99 -28.71 -6.42 -4.44
C SER A 99 -28.03 -6.19 -5.80
N GLY A 100 -26.72 -5.93 -5.79
CA GLY A 100 -25.86 -5.77 -6.97
C GLY A 100 -25.49 -7.08 -7.66
N ASN A 101 -25.63 -8.23 -7.01
CA ASN A 101 -25.42 -9.55 -7.66
C ASN A 101 -26.47 -9.85 -8.75
N ASN A 102 -27.57 -9.08 -8.81
CA ASN A 102 -28.52 -9.10 -9.94
C ASN A 102 -28.18 -8.09 -11.05
N ILE A 103 -27.11 -7.30 -10.91
CA ILE A 103 -26.51 -6.45 -11.95
C ILE A 103 -25.20 -7.09 -12.41
N MET A 104 -25.22 -8.41 -12.58
CA MET A 104 -24.22 -9.13 -13.37
C MET A 104 -24.75 -9.22 -14.80
N MET A 105 -24.75 -8.11 -15.53
CA MET A 105 -24.72 -8.05 -16.99
C MET A 105 -24.48 -6.61 -17.41
N ASP A 106 -23.47 -6.44 -18.26
CA ASP A 106 -23.17 -5.25 -19.07
C ASP A 106 -22.08 -4.31 -18.50
N ASP A 107 -20.82 -4.75 -18.58
CA ASP A 107 -19.61 -3.89 -18.54
C ASP A 107 -19.60 -2.81 -19.67
N SER A 108 -20.67 -2.70 -20.45
CA SER A 108 -20.81 -1.79 -21.59
C SER A 108 -21.29 -0.39 -21.21
N TYR A 109 -21.58 -0.10 -19.94
CA TYR A 109 -22.21 1.19 -19.61
C TYR A 109 -21.28 2.42 -19.76
N MET A 110 -20.00 2.23 -20.08
CA MET A 110 -19.08 3.33 -20.43
C MET A 110 -18.15 3.01 -21.63
N ALA A 111 -18.43 1.97 -22.41
CA ALA A 111 -17.65 1.66 -23.60
C ALA A 111 -18.09 2.56 -24.78
N ILE A 112 -17.54 3.77 -24.85
CA ILE A 112 -17.53 4.53 -26.11
C ILE A 112 -16.41 3.90 -26.96
N ASP A 113 -16.83 3.05 -27.90
CA ASP A 113 -16.06 2.30 -28.91
C ASP A 113 -15.68 0.84 -28.58
N GLY A 114 -16.18 -0.06 -29.43
CA GLY A 114 -15.62 -1.39 -29.68
C GLY A 114 -16.47 -2.56 -29.18
N ALA A 115 -17.18 -3.23 -30.09
CA ALA A 115 -17.80 -4.53 -29.81
C ALA A 115 -16.71 -5.60 -29.63
N ASP A 116 -16.44 -5.99 -28.37
CA ASP A 116 -15.45 -7.04 -28.07
C ASP A 116 -16.01 -8.44 -28.39
N ASN A 117 -15.27 -9.16 -29.24
CA ASN A 117 -15.59 -10.50 -29.70
C ASN A 117 -15.09 -11.53 -28.65
N PRO A 118 -15.94 -12.41 -28.08
CA PRO A 118 -15.62 -13.25 -26.91
C PRO A 118 -14.60 -14.37 -27.14
N GLY A 119 -13.92 -14.40 -28.31
CA GLY A 119 -12.88 -15.37 -28.66
C GLY A 119 -11.49 -14.78 -28.89
N SER A 120 -11.32 -13.46 -28.76
CA SER A 120 -10.00 -12.81 -28.89
C SER A 120 -9.31 -12.78 -27.53
N MET A 121 -8.23 -13.54 -27.35
CA MET A 121 -7.34 -13.34 -26.20
C MET A 121 -6.85 -11.89 -26.23
N LYS A 122 -7.29 -11.09 -25.27
CA LYS A 122 -6.78 -9.73 -25.09
C LYS A 122 -5.28 -9.84 -24.77
N SER A 123 -4.44 -9.23 -25.61
CA SER A 123 -3.00 -9.17 -25.34
C SER A 123 -2.79 -8.41 -24.03
N ARG A 124 -2.10 -9.03 -23.06
CA ARG A 124 -1.74 -8.37 -21.81
C ARG A 124 -0.78 -7.22 -22.07
N VAL A 125 -1.01 -6.10 -21.43
CA VAL A 125 -0.21 -4.89 -21.61
C VAL A 125 0.46 -4.53 -20.30
N ILE A 126 1.72 -4.09 -20.38
CA ILE A 126 2.43 -3.53 -19.24
C ILE A 126 1.89 -2.13 -19.00
N CYS A 127 1.27 -1.92 -17.84
CA CYS A 127 0.64 -0.65 -17.47
C CYS A 127 1.62 0.32 -16.80
N SER A 128 2.63 -0.20 -16.11
CA SER A 128 3.69 0.58 -15.49
C SER A 128 4.91 -0.27 -15.18
N TRP A 129 6.08 0.35 -15.08
CA TRP A 129 7.33 -0.30 -14.67
C TRP A 129 8.23 0.66 -13.89
N SER A 130 9.20 0.12 -13.14
CA SER A 130 10.22 0.89 -12.45
C SER A 130 11.49 0.06 -12.27
N TRP A 131 12.65 0.70 -12.41
CA TRP A 131 13.94 0.11 -12.06
C TRP A 131 14.17 0.16 -10.56
N GLU A 132 14.83 -0.86 -10.01
CA GLU A 132 15.38 -0.83 -8.66
C GLU A 132 16.41 0.32 -8.53
N PRO A 133 16.27 1.20 -7.51
CA PRO A 133 17.21 2.30 -7.32
C PRO A 133 18.57 1.79 -6.84
N ASP A 134 19.63 2.54 -7.18
CA ASP A 134 21.01 2.27 -6.75
C ASP A 134 21.54 0.86 -7.05
N ALA A 135 21.17 0.28 -8.21
CA ALA A 135 21.72 -0.98 -8.69
C ALA A 135 23.24 -0.98 -8.95
N VAL A 136 23.99 0.06 -8.54
CA VAL A 136 25.39 0.41 -8.87
C VAL A 136 26.43 -0.68 -8.53
N ARG A 137 26.03 -1.82 -7.95
CA ARG A 137 26.95 -2.95 -7.64
C ARG A 137 26.36 -4.34 -7.93
N GLY A 138 25.26 -4.45 -8.67
CA GLY A 138 24.54 -5.72 -8.85
C GLY A 138 23.89 -5.89 -10.23
N GLN A 139 23.14 -6.99 -10.38
CA GLN A 139 22.31 -7.25 -11.55
C GLN A 139 21.10 -6.30 -11.52
N PRO A 140 20.84 -5.51 -12.58
CA PRO A 140 19.72 -4.59 -12.57
C PRO A 140 18.41 -5.37 -12.53
N ARG A 141 17.42 -4.83 -11.81
CA ARG A 141 16.09 -5.43 -11.69
C ARG A 141 15.03 -4.41 -12.06
N LEU A 142 14.05 -4.87 -12.82
CA LEU A 142 12.90 -4.09 -13.25
C LEU A 142 11.65 -4.72 -12.67
N ILE A 143 10.84 -3.97 -11.96
CA ILE A 143 9.47 -4.39 -11.64
C ILE A 143 8.52 -3.82 -12.68
N PHE A 144 7.52 -4.60 -13.09
CA PHE A 144 6.43 -4.13 -13.92
C PHE A 144 5.10 -4.72 -13.48
N CYS A 145 4.02 -3.99 -13.79
CA CYS A 145 2.64 -4.38 -13.55
C CYS A 145 1.94 -4.58 -14.90
N LEU A 146 1.08 -5.60 -14.99
CA LEU A 146 0.23 -5.86 -16.13
C LEU A 146 -1.17 -5.28 -15.93
N ASP A 147 -1.90 -5.12 -17.03
CA ASP A 147 -3.28 -4.62 -17.07
C ASP A 147 -4.30 -5.56 -16.40
N ASP A 148 -3.92 -6.80 -16.09
CA ASP A 148 -4.68 -7.75 -15.29
C ASP A 148 -4.30 -7.75 -13.80
N GLY A 149 -3.38 -6.87 -13.39
CA GLY A 149 -2.96 -6.68 -12.00
C GLY A 149 -1.84 -7.63 -11.55
N GLU A 150 -1.25 -8.43 -12.44
CA GLU A 150 -0.07 -9.22 -12.10
C GLU A 150 1.20 -8.36 -12.08
N PHE A 151 2.02 -8.57 -11.06
CA PHE A 151 3.32 -7.91 -10.92
C PHE A 151 4.42 -8.92 -11.15
N HIS A 152 5.42 -8.51 -11.91
CA HIS A 152 6.55 -9.32 -12.29
C HIS A 152 7.84 -8.55 -12.08
N ILE A 153 8.92 -9.28 -11.76
CA ILE A 153 10.28 -8.74 -11.73
C ILE A 153 11.08 -9.39 -12.85
N LEU A 154 11.80 -8.58 -13.63
CA LEU A 154 12.87 -9.04 -14.52
C LEU A 154 14.20 -8.85 -13.81
N GLU A 155 14.96 -9.94 -13.68
CA GLU A 155 16.35 -9.89 -13.24
C GLU A 155 17.27 -10.06 -14.46
N PHE A 156 18.23 -9.16 -14.62
CA PHE A 156 19.14 -9.13 -15.75
C PHE A 156 20.50 -9.70 -15.36
N ASN A 157 20.74 -10.95 -15.75
CA ASN A 157 21.92 -11.71 -15.35
C ASN A 157 22.87 -11.84 -16.54
N TRP A 158 24.06 -11.24 -16.44
CA TRP A 158 25.08 -11.37 -17.46
C TRP A 158 26.16 -12.37 -17.02
N ASP A 159 26.35 -13.43 -17.79
CA ASP A 159 27.40 -14.42 -17.57
C ASP A 159 28.24 -14.66 -18.84
N THR A 160 29.10 -15.69 -18.84
CA THR A 160 29.93 -16.02 -19.99
C THR A 160 29.14 -16.51 -21.21
N GLU A 161 27.88 -16.90 -21.04
CA GLU A 161 26.98 -17.35 -22.10
C GLU A 161 26.13 -16.19 -22.68
N GLY A 162 26.15 -15.03 -22.04
CA GLY A 162 25.48 -13.81 -22.49
C GLY A 162 24.46 -13.28 -21.48
N LEU A 163 23.52 -12.47 -21.96
CA LEU A 163 22.42 -11.97 -21.15
C LEU A 163 21.37 -13.06 -20.94
N LYS A 164 20.97 -13.27 -19.69
CA LYS A 164 19.83 -14.09 -19.29
C LYS A 164 18.83 -13.21 -18.57
N VAL A 165 17.58 -13.25 -19.00
CA VAL A 165 16.47 -12.53 -18.37
C VAL A 165 15.31 -13.48 -18.18
N LEU A 166 14.82 -13.58 -16.94
CA LEU A 166 13.68 -14.41 -16.59
C LEU A 166 12.63 -13.56 -15.89
N PRO A 167 11.37 -13.57 -16.36
CA PRO A 167 10.27 -12.96 -15.64
C PRO A 167 9.84 -13.84 -14.46
N GLU A 168 9.80 -13.27 -13.27
CA GLU A 168 9.23 -13.91 -12.09
C GLU A 168 7.97 -13.16 -11.63
N ARG A 169 6.85 -13.87 -11.52
CA ARG A 169 5.61 -13.32 -10.96
C ARG A 169 5.72 -13.22 -9.44
N VAL A 170 5.68 -12.00 -8.92
CA VAL A 170 5.92 -11.74 -7.49
C VAL A 170 4.67 -11.37 -6.69
N HIS A 171 3.62 -10.91 -7.36
CA HIS A 171 2.36 -10.48 -6.72
C HIS A 171 1.20 -10.44 -7.71
N ARG A 172 -0.03 -10.44 -7.18
CA ARG A 172 -1.27 -10.21 -7.93
C ARG A 172 -2.15 -9.26 -7.11
N GLY A 173 -2.50 -8.13 -7.71
CA GLY A 173 -3.27 -7.07 -7.09
C GLY A 173 -4.11 -6.34 -8.13
N LEU A 174 -4.22 -5.01 -7.99
CA LEU A 174 -4.86 -4.16 -8.99
C LEU A 174 -3.83 -3.57 -9.96
N PRO A 175 -4.21 -3.30 -11.23
CA PRO A 175 -3.32 -2.66 -12.20
C PRO A 175 -2.88 -1.27 -11.72
N CYS A 176 -1.57 -1.05 -11.60
CA CYS A 176 -1.01 0.24 -11.22
C CYS A 176 -0.74 1.12 -12.44
N LYS A 177 -1.06 2.42 -12.35
CA LYS A 177 -0.76 3.41 -13.39
C LYS A 177 0.65 3.98 -13.26
N PRO A 178 1.06 4.47 -12.07
CA PRO A 178 2.46 4.60 -11.75
C PRO A 178 2.89 3.54 -10.72
N LEU A 179 4.09 3.02 -10.95
CA LEU A 179 4.82 2.10 -10.09
C LEU A 179 6.19 2.70 -9.83
N LEU A 180 6.62 2.70 -8.57
CA LEU A 180 7.86 3.33 -8.13
C LEU A 180 8.61 2.37 -7.22
N TRP A 181 9.77 1.91 -7.66
CA TRP A 181 10.68 1.14 -6.81
C TRP A 181 11.52 2.12 -6.00
N MET A 182 11.39 2.05 -4.68
CA MET A 182 12.08 2.89 -3.69
C MET A 182 13.24 2.13 -3.04
N ASP A 183 14.00 2.81 -2.19
CA ASP A 183 15.11 2.19 -1.48
C ASP A 183 14.63 1.03 -0.57
N ARG A 184 15.56 0.14 -0.23
CA ARG A 184 15.34 -0.97 0.72
C ARG A 184 14.21 -1.93 0.32
N GLY A 185 13.99 -2.13 -0.99
CA GLY A 185 13.03 -3.11 -1.49
C GLY A 185 11.56 -2.70 -1.34
N MET A 186 11.29 -1.43 -1.07
CA MET A 186 9.94 -0.89 -1.00
C MET A 186 9.44 -0.50 -2.39
N ILE A 187 8.17 -0.74 -2.69
CA ILE A 187 7.54 -0.40 -3.96
C ILE A 187 6.23 0.34 -3.67
N ALA A 188 6.04 1.50 -4.28
CA ALA A 188 4.77 2.22 -4.26
C ALA A 188 4.06 2.02 -5.59
N GLY A 189 2.83 1.52 -5.56
CA GLY A 189 1.95 1.40 -6.72
C GLY A 189 0.70 2.25 -6.51
N PHE A 190 0.22 2.92 -7.55
CA PHE A 190 -1.02 3.67 -7.48
C PHE A 190 -2.01 3.16 -8.51
N VAL A 191 -3.23 2.88 -8.05
CA VAL A 191 -4.33 2.43 -8.89
C VAL A 191 -5.04 3.65 -9.47
N GLU A 192 -5.64 3.49 -10.65
CA GLU A 192 -6.51 4.52 -11.20
C GLU A 192 -7.75 4.67 -10.31
N MET A 193 -8.02 5.90 -9.85
CA MET A 193 -9.28 6.22 -9.15
C MET A 193 -9.54 5.37 -7.90
N GLY A 194 -8.48 4.98 -7.20
CA GLY A 194 -8.59 4.26 -5.94
C GLY A 194 -7.33 4.37 -5.10
N ASP A 195 -7.20 3.51 -4.09
CA ASP A 195 -6.13 3.64 -3.12
C ASP A 195 -4.79 3.16 -3.69
N GLY A 196 -3.71 3.85 -3.29
CA GLY A 196 -2.37 3.37 -3.55
C GLY A 196 -1.97 2.26 -2.60
N MET A 197 -0.92 1.54 -2.95
CA MET A 197 -0.34 0.46 -2.15
C MET A 197 1.15 0.68 -1.96
N ILE A 198 1.61 0.43 -0.74
CA ILE A 198 3.02 0.31 -0.41
C ILE A 198 3.30 -1.16 -0.16
N LEU A 199 4.17 -1.73 -0.99
CA LEU A 199 4.60 -3.12 -0.97
C LEU A 199 6.06 -3.21 -0.56
N HIS A 200 6.47 -4.35 -0.01
CA HIS A 200 7.86 -4.66 0.32
C HIS A 200 8.24 -6.00 -0.28
N LEU A 201 9.37 -6.05 -0.98
CA LEU A 201 9.91 -7.26 -1.56
C LEU A 201 10.60 -8.10 -0.49
N GLU A 202 9.99 -9.22 -0.12
CA GLU A 202 10.50 -10.17 0.86
C GLU A 202 10.57 -11.56 0.25
N HIS A 203 11.75 -12.18 0.30
CA HIS A 203 11.93 -13.58 -0.13
C HIS A 203 11.37 -13.87 -1.55
N GLY A 204 11.52 -12.92 -2.47
CA GLY A 204 11.04 -13.05 -3.86
C GLY A 204 9.54 -12.74 -4.07
N ARG A 205 8.82 -12.25 -3.06
CA ARG A 205 7.40 -11.89 -3.18
C ARG A 205 7.14 -10.49 -2.66
N LEU A 206 6.13 -9.81 -3.20
CA LEU A 206 5.69 -8.53 -2.65
C LEU A 206 4.65 -8.76 -1.56
N VAL A 207 4.95 -8.21 -0.38
CA VAL A 207 4.09 -8.21 0.79
C VAL A 207 3.54 -6.81 0.99
N HIS A 208 2.23 -6.69 1.15
CA HIS A 208 1.59 -5.41 1.45
C HIS A 208 2.03 -4.88 2.82
N ARG A 209 2.34 -3.59 2.90
CA ARG A 209 2.78 -2.92 4.13
C ARG A 209 1.81 -1.85 4.60
N SER A 210 1.31 -1.05 3.67
CA SER A 210 0.36 0.00 3.98
C SER A 210 -0.37 0.45 2.71
N THR A 211 -1.47 1.15 2.93
CA THR A 211 -2.30 1.73 1.88
C THR A 211 -2.09 3.25 1.86
N VAL A 212 -1.96 3.83 0.66
CA VAL A 212 -1.97 5.27 0.47
C VAL A 212 -3.39 5.68 0.16
N GLN A 213 -4.08 6.27 1.14
CA GLN A 213 -5.48 6.64 0.99
C GLN A 213 -5.67 7.71 -0.09
N ASN A 214 -6.62 7.47 -0.97
CA ASN A 214 -7.08 8.38 -2.02
C ASN A 214 -8.60 8.51 -1.96
N VAL A 215 -9.09 9.74 -1.88
CA VAL A 215 -10.54 10.05 -1.88
C VAL A 215 -11.06 10.40 -3.27
N GLY A 216 -10.20 10.36 -4.29
CA GLY A 216 -10.53 10.69 -5.66
C GLY A 216 -10.89 9.46 -6.50
N PRO A 217 -11.87 9.58 -7.42
CA PRO A 217 -12.79 10.70 -7.59
C PRO A 217 -13.87 10.68 -6.51
N ILE A 218 -14.31 11.86 -6.05
CA ILE A 218 -15.51 11.99 -5.23
C ILE A 218 -16.70 12.07 -6.20
N LEU A 219 -17.58 11.07 -6.15
CA LEU A 219 -18.76 10.97 -7.00
C LEU A 219 -19.96 11.70 -6.39
N ASP A 220 -20.12 11.61 -5.06
CA ASP A 220 -21.15 12.30 -4.31
C ASP A 220 -20.67 12.60 -2.88
N LEU A 221 -21.27 13.60 -2.23
CA LEU A 221 -20.93 13.99 -0.87
C LEU A 221 -22.13 14.53 -0.09
N ALA A 222 -22.12 14.29 1.22
CA ALA A 222 -23.06 14.86 2.18
C ALA A 222 -22.31 15.37 3.40
N ILE A 223 -22.78 16.49 3.96
CA ILE A 223 -22.24 17.05 5.20
C ILE A 223 -23.32 16.90 6.28
N ALA A 224 -22.98 16.25 7.39
CA ALA A 224 -23.92 16.03 8.48
C ALA A 224 -23.20 15.84 9.84
N ASP A 225 -23.90 16.21 10.92
CA ASP A 225 -23.52 15.90 12.30
C ASP A 225 -24.45 14.80 12.85
N TYR A 226 -24.14 13.54 12.52
CA TYR A 226 -24.94 12.39 12.96
C TYR A 226 -24.67 11.99 14.42
N HIS A 227 -23.51 12.35 14.99
CA HIS A 227 -23.09 11.89 16.30
C HIS A 227 -23.22 12.95 17.41
N GLY A 228 -23.73 14.14 17.10
CA GLY A 228 -23.86 15.23 18.07
C GLY A 228 -22.49 15.72 18.56
N GLU A 229 -21.45 15.54 17.75
CA GLU A 229 -20.07 15.93 18.06
C GLU A 229 -19.88 17.45 17.95
N LYS A 230 -20.92 18.20 17.52
CA LYS A 230 -20.88 19.64 17.24
C LYS A 230 -19.82 20.00 16.19
N GLN A 231 -19.47 19.02 15.35
CA GLN A 231 -18.55 19.16 14.24
C GLN A 231 -19.16 18.47 13.03
N ASP A 232 -19.39 19.25 11.98
CA ASP A 232 -19.88 18.73 10.71
C ASP A 232 -18.85 17.76 10.10
N GLN A 233 -19.29 16.55 9.76
CA GLN A 233 -18.47 15.53 9.11
C GLN A 233 -18.83 15.44 7.61
N LEU A 234 -17.84 15.20 6.77
CA LEU A 234 -18.03 15.01 5.34
C LEU A 234 -18.11 13.51 5.02
N PHE A 235 -19.25 13.07 4.53
CA PHE A 235 -19.47 11.72 4.00
C PHE A 235 -19.30 11.77 2.49
N SER A 236 -18.42 10.95 1.92
CA SER A 236 -18.12 10.96 0.48
C SER A 236 -18.24 9.57 -0.13
N CYS A 237 -19.00 9.44 -1.21
CA CYS A 237 -18.95 8.31 -2.13
C CYS A 237 -17.77 8.54 -3.08
N CYS A 238 -16.73 7.72 -3.00
CA CYS A 238 -15.47 7.95 -3.71
C CYS A 238 -14.87 6.68 -4.29
N GLY A 239 -13.93 6.87 -5.23
CA GLY A 239 -13.30 5.78 -5.96
C GLY A 239 -14.18 5.26 -7.11
N MET A 240 -13.61 4.37 -7.92
CA MET A 240 -14.33 3.69 -9.01
C MET A 240 -14.10 2.18 -8.94
N CYS A 241 -15.02 1.38 -9.50
CA CYS A 241 -14.95 -0.08 -9.47
C CYS A 241 -13.55 -0.61 -9.83
N PRO A 242 -12.96 -1.54 -9.04
CA PRO A 242 -13.52 -2.21 -7.86
C PRO A 242 -13.33 -1.47 -6.53
N GLU A 243 -12.69 -0.30 -6.51
CA GLU A 243 -12.29 0.42 -5.29
C GLU A 243 -13.29 1.50 -4.82
N GLY A 244 -14.54 1.41 -5.26
CA GLY A 244 -15.62 2.27 -4.78
C GLY A 244 -15.80 2.15 -3.26
N SER A 245 -15.83 3.25 -2.54
CA SER A 245 -15.90 3.31 -1.08
C SER A 245 -16.70 4.51 -0.57
N LEU A 246 -17.40 4.33 0.55
CA LEU A 246 -17.97 5.43 1.34
C LEU A 246 -16.96 5.81 2.43
N ARG A 247 -16.55 7.08 2.49
CA ARG A 247 -15.57 7.56 3.46
C ARG A 247 -16.12 8.70 4.30
N VAL A 248 -15.76 8.72 5.58
CA VAL A 248 -16.09 9.79 6.51
C VAL A 248 -14.84 10.60 6.79
N ILE A 249 -14.84 11.87 6.40
CA ILE A 249 -13.75 12.81 6.57
C ILE A 249 -14.13 13.74 7.72
N ARG A 250 -13.37 13.65 8.81
CA ARG A 250 -13.55 14.44 10.03
C ARG A 250 -12.40 15.43 10.18
N ASN A 251 -12.69 16.65 10.61
CA ASN A 251 -11.63 17.58 10.99
C ASN A 251 -11.09 17.18 12.36
N GLY A 252 -9.86 16.69 12.42
CA GLY A 252 -9.26 16.29 13.68
C GLY A 252 -7.89 15.66 13.52
N VAL A 253 -7.36 15.19 14.64
CA VAL A 253 -6.15 14.37 14.67
C VAL A 253 -6.57 12.91 14.64
N ASN A 254 -5.93 12.12 13.79
CA ASN A 254 -6.13 10.67 13.79
C ASN A 254 -5.57 10.08 15.09
N VAL A 255 -6.42 9.40 15.86
CA VAL A 255 -6.02 8.70 17.08
C VAL A 255 -6.07 7.21 16.82
N GLU A 256 -4.89 6.59 16.77
CA GLU A 256 -4.79 5.13 16.66
C GLU A 256 -5.01 4.48 18.03
N LYS A 257 -6.04 3.64 18.11
CA LYS A 257 -6.34 2.87 19.32
C LYS A 257 -5.39 1.68 19.43
N LEU A 258 -4.32 1.85 20.21
CA LEU A 258 -3.31 0.80 20.40
C LEU A 258 -3.83 -0.38 21.23
N LEU A 259 -4.69 -0.13 22.21
CA LEU A 259 -5.19 -1.14 23.13
C LEU A 259 -6.55 -0.75 23.72
N ARG A 260 -7.40 -1.75 23.99
CA ARG A 260 -8.62 -1.63 24.79
C ARG A 260 -8.52 -2.62 25.95
N THR A 261 -8.81 -2.18 27.17
CA THR A 261 -9.03 -3.10 28.29
C THR A 261 -10.48 -3.58 28.29
N GLU A 262 -10.75 -4.65 29.02
CA GLU A 262 -12.12 -5.04 29.36
C GLU A 262 -12.87 -3.87 30.01
N PRO A 263 -14.19 -3.76 29.83
CA PRO A 263 -15.03 -2.69 30.38
C PRO A 263 -15.27 -2.85 31.89
N ILE A 264 -14.28 -3.36 32.63
CA ILE A 264 -14.31 -3.54 34.08
C ILE A 264 -13.93 -2.26 34.84
N TYR A 265 -13.30 -1.29 34.18
CA TYR A 265 -12.86 -0.02 34.76
C TYR A 265 -13.88 1.11 34.49
N GLN A 266 -15.16 0.85 34.75
CA GLN A 266 -16.19 1.89 34.64
C GLN A 266 -16.10 2.88 35.79
N GLY A 267 -16.34 4.17 35.52
CA GLY A 267 -16.36 5.21 36.55
C GLY A 267 -14.99 5.75 36.98
N VAL A 268 -13.95 5.58 36.16
CA VAL A 268 -12.65 6.22 36.37
C VAL A 268 -12.82 7.74 36.37
N THR A 269 -12.39 8.39 37.44
CA THR A 269 -12.45 9.84 37.66
C THR A 269 -11.12 10.53 37.38
N GLY A 270 -10.01 9.79 37.41
CA GLY A 270 -8.67 10.32 37.16
C GLY A 270 -7.70 9.25 36.65
N LEU A 271 -6.73 9.68 35.84
CA LEU A 271 -5.75 8.81 35.20
C LEU A 271 -4.37 9.46 35.22
N TRP A 272 -3.35 8.70 35.65
CA TRP A 272 -1.94 9.14 35.61
C TRP A 272 -1.03 8.02 35.14
N THR A 273 0.07 8.39 34.48
CA THR A 273 1.18 7.48 34.22
C THR A 273 2.38 7.85 35.09
N LEU A 274 3.02 6.86 35.69
CA LEU A 274 4.16 7.07 36.58
C LEU A 274 5.38 6.27 36.11
N ARG A 275 6.56 6.87 36.22
CA ARG A 275 7.86 6.20 36.06
C ARG A 275 8.40 5.83 37.44
N MET A 276 9.28 4.84 37.52
CA MET A 276 10.02 4.54 38.75
C MET A 276 11.24 5.43 38.93
N LYS A 277 11.86 5.84 37.83
CA LYS A 277 13.00 6.77 37.82
C LYS A 277 12.80 7.85 36.78
N LYS A 278 13.41 9.01 37.02
CA LYS A 278 13.35 10.14 36.07
C LYS A 278 13.97 9.80 34.73
N THR A 279 14.98 8.93 34.72
CA THR A 279 15.70 8.49 33.52
C THR A 279 15.03 7.33 32.77
N ASP A 280 13.94 6.76 33.29
CA ASP A 280 13.27 5.64 32.62
C ASP A 280 12.66 6.09 31.29
N THR A 281 12.90 5.34 30.22
CA THR A 281 12.32 5.61 28.90
C THR A 281 10.80 5.41 28.88
N TYR A 282 10.30 4.45 29.67
CA TYR A 282 8.90 4.05 29.71
C TYR A 282 8.28 4.27 31.09
N HIS A 283 6.96 4.48 31.13
CA HIS A 283 6.20 4.50 32.38
C HIS A 283 6.05 3.08 32.92
N SER A 284 6.14 2.93 34.23
CA SER A 284 6.02 1.66 34.93
C SER A 284 4.59 1.39 35.37
N PHE A 285 3.81 2.44 35.64
CA PHE A 285 2.45 2.31 36.18
C PHE A 285 1.44 3.20 35.47
N LEU A 286 0.21 2.69 35.42
CA LEU A 286 -1.01 3.42 35.10
C LEU A 286 -1.86 3.45 36.38
N VAL A 287 -2.07 4.63 36.94
CA VAL A 287 -2.89 4.84 38.14
C VAL A 287 -4.29 5.28 37.73
N LEU A 288 -5.28 4.53 38.18
CA LEU A 288 -6.71 4.75 37.97
C LEU A 288 -7.33 5.20 39.29
N ALA A 289 -7.90 6.40 39.32
CA ALA A 289 -8.74 6.83 40.44
C ALA A 289 -10.22 6.59 40.13
N PHE A 290 -10.93 6.15 41.15
CA PHE A 290 -12.38 6.05 41.21
C PHE A 290 -12.87 6.85 42.42
N VAL A 291 -14.19 6.94 42.61
CA VAL A 291 -14.78 7.73 43.70
C VAL A 291 -14.35 7.22 45.09
N GLU A 292 -14.21 5.90 45.25
CA GLU A 292 -13.90 5.26 46.55
C GLU A 292 -12.71 4.29 46.47
N GLU A 293 -12.06 4.18 45.31
CA GLU A 293 -10.93 3.27 45.14
C GLU A 293 -9.83 3.88 44.24
N THR A 294 -8.60 3.40 44.40
CA THR A 294 -7.47 3.64 43.51
C THR A 294 -6.90 2.30 43.09
N ARG A 295 -6.78 2.09 41.77
CA ARG A 295 -6.13 0.90 41.20
C ARG A 295 -4.87 1.27 40.45
N ILE A 296 -3.87 0.40 40.52
CA ILE A 296 -2.58 0.62 39.88
C ILE A 296 -2.27 -0.57 38.99
N LEU A 297 -2.15 -0.30 37.69
CA LEU A 297 -1.77 -1.30 36.71
C LEU A 297 -0.30 -1.13 36.36
N SER A 298 0.46 -2.22 36.39
CA SER A 298 1.80 -2.26 35.81
C SER A 298 1.72 -2.20 34.29
N VAL A 299 2.65 -1.47 33.68
CA VAL A 299 2.79 -1.36 32.23
C VAL A 299 3.84 -2.38 31.75
N GLY A 300 3.46 -3.24 30.81
CA GLY A 300 4.29 -4.27 30.23
C GLY A 300 3.67 -4.80 28.94
N LEU A 301 3.80 -6.12 28.66
CA LEU A 301 3.09 -6.75 27.53
C LEU A 301 1.56 -6.70 27.70
N SER A 302 1.08 -6.71 28.94
CA SER A 302 -0.31 -6.50 29.30
C SER A 302 -0.38 -5.71 30.60
N PHE A 303 -1.48 -5.00 30.81
CA PHE A 303 -1.75 -4.35 32.09
C PHE A 303 -2.07 -5.40 33.15
N LYS A 304 -1.39 -5.33 34.29
CA LYS A 304 -1.67 -6.19 35.46
C LYS A 304 -1.92 -5.34 36.68
N ASP A 305 -3.02 -5.60 37.36
CA ASP A 305 -3.34 -4.97 38.64
C ASP A 305 -2.31 -5.38 39.70
N ILE A 306 -1.63 -4.38 40.26
CA ILE A 306 -0.60 -4.54 41.29
C ILE A 306 -0.84 -3.55 42.43
N SER A 307 -2.08 -3.14 42.65
CA SER A 307 -2.47 -2.13 43.64
C SER A 307 -1.89 -2.41 45.02
N ASP A 308 -1.93 -3.68 45.46
CA ASP A 308 -1.41 -4.13 46.76
C ASP A 308 0.12 -4.07 46.90
N ALA A 309 0.86 -3.97 45.78
CA ALA A 309 2.33 -4.04 45.76
C ALA A 309 3.01 -2.67 45.68
N VAL A 310 2.31 -1.62 45.23
CA VAL A 310 2.91 -0.28 44.98
C VAL A 310 2.92 0.58 46.25
N GLY A 311 2.07 0.26 47.23
CA GLY A 311 2.01 0.95 48.52
C GLY A 311 1.19 2.24 48.53
N PHE A 312 0.36 2.47 47.51
CA PHE A 312 -0.67 3.50 47.55
C PHE A 312 -1.83 3.02 48.43
N GLN A 313 -2.56 3.96 49.02
CA GLN A 313 -3.83 3.66 49.67
C GLN A 313 -4.87 3.37 48.57
N THR A 314 -5.37 2.14 48.54
CA THR A 314 -6.28 1.64 47.49
C THR A 314 -7.74 1.93 47.77
N GLU A 315 -8.14 2.09 49.04
CA GLU A 315 -9.53 2.33 49.47
C GLU A 315 -9.90 3.83 49.52
N VAL A 316 -9.23 4.67 48.72
CA VAL A 316 -9.45 6.11 48.66
C VAL A 316 -9.35 6.62 47.22
N CYS A 317 -9.98 7.75 46.94
CA CYS A 317 -9.84 8.44 45.66
C CYS A 317 -8.50 9.18 45.59
N THR A 318 -7.67 8.83 44.60
CA THR A 318 -6.45 9.59 44.30
C THR A 318 -6.81 10.89 43.56
N LEU A 319 -6.38 12.01 44.12
CA LEU A 319 -6.56 13.36 43.56
C LEU A 319 -5.36 13.78 42.70
N ALA A 320 -4.16 13.34 43.08
CA ALA A 320 -2.94 13.53 42.30
C ALA A 320 -1.89 12.50 42.73
N CYS A 321 -1.00 12.13 41.82
CA CYS A 321 0.17 11.31 42.15
C CYS A 321 1.36 11.67 41.26
N GLY A 322 2.56 11.30 41.69
CA GLY A 322 3.77 11.68 40.97
C GLY A 322 5.04 11.02 41.50
N LEU A 323 6.12 11.14 40.72
CA LEU A 323 7.47 10.76 41.12
C LEU A 323 8.18 11.99 41.71
N ILE A 324 8.61 11.91 42.97
CA ILE A 324 9.35 12.99 43.65
C ILE A 324 10.86 12.83 43.44
N ALA A 325 11.34 11.60 43.60
CA ALA A 325 12.73 11.21 43.40
C ALA A 325 12.77 9.75 42.91
N ASP A 326 13.90 9.27 42.41
CA ASP A 326 14.01 7.89 41.93
C ASP A 326 13.60 6.89 43.01
N GLY A 327 12.58 6.07 42.71
CA GLY A 327 11.98 5.12 43.64
C GLY A 327 11.02 5.72 44.68
N LEU A 328 10.79 7.04 44.68
CA LEU A 328 9.92 7.72 45.63
C LEU A 328 8.69 8.30 44.93
N LEU A 329 7.57 7.60 45.09
CA LEU A 329 6.26 8.03 44.60
C LEU A 329 5.47 8.75 45.70
N VAL A 330 4.59 9.65 45.28
CA VAL A 330 3.63 10.32 46.15
C VAL A 330 2.21 10.12 45.64
N GLN A 331 1.29 9.92 46.58
CA GLN A 331 -0.15 9.90 46.35
C GLN A 331 -0.77 10.99 47.23
N ILE A 332 -1.61 11.83 46.63
CA ILE A 332 -2.49 12.76 47.31
C ILE A 332 -3.89 12.21 47.14
N HIS A 333 -4.57 11.88 48.24
CA HIS A 333 -5.89 11.26 48.22
C HIS A 333 -6.91 12.03 49.05
N SER A 334 -8.19 11.76 48.81
CA SER A 334 -9.27 12.26 49.66
C SER A 334 -9.11 11.79 51.11
N LYS A 335 -9.50 12.64 52.06
CA LYS A 335 -9.56 12.27 53.48
C LYS A 335 -10.67 11.24 53.73
#